data_AF-T0M6M7-F1
#
_entry.id   AF-T0M6M7-F1
#
_cell.length_a   1.000
_cell.length_b   1.000
_cell.length_c   1.000
_cell.angle_alpha   90.00
_cell.angle_beta   90.00
_cell.angle_gamma   90.00
#
_symmetry.space_group_name_H-M   'P 1'
#
loop_
_entity.id
_entity.type
_entity.pdbx_description
1 polymer ?
#
loop_
_entity_poly.entity_id
_entity_poly.type
_entity_poly.pdbx_seq_one_letter_code
_entity_poly.pdbx_strand_id
1 'polypeptide(L)'
;MTFQVEDGEIFGLLGPNGAGKTTTIRMLACLISRTSGDARIDNFSISSKEDSMKIRRIIGLVAENVGLYEELSAYKNIDFYGKTLRESQKTSLRKI
;
A
#
# COMPACT_ATOMS: atom_id res chain seq x y z
N MET A 1 -4.67 17.26 -8.30
CA MET A 1 -3.71 16.40 -9.01
C MET A 1 -4.50 15.28 -9.66
N THR A 2 -4.26 15.05 -10.95
CA THR A 2 -4.91 14.00 -11.73
C THR A 2 -3.84 13.36 -12.60
N PHE A 3 -3.74 12.04 -12.56
CA PHE A 3 -2.82 11.26 -13.39
C PHE A 3 -3.38 9.84 -13.54
N GLN A 4 -2.84 9.10 -14.48
CA GLN A 4 -3.08 7.69 -14.72
C GLN A 4 -1.70 7.03 -14.88
N VAL A 5 -1.55 5.82 -14.36
CA VAL A 5 -0.32 5.02 -14.45
C VAL A 5 -0.74 3.68 -15.03
N GLU A 6 -0.10 3.29 -16.12
CA GLU A 6 -0.40 2.03 -16.81
C GLU A 6 0.39 0.86 -16.19
N ASP A 7 -0.06 -0.37 -16.45
CA ASP A 7 0.64 -1.56 -15.99
C ASP A 7 2.08 -1.61 -16.54
N GLY A 8 3.04 -1.81 -15.64
CA GLY A 8 4.47 -1.84 -15.96
C GLY A 8 5.13 -0.45 -16.06
N GLU A 9 4.38 0.63 -15.87
CA GLU A 9 4.93 1.99 -15.87
C GLU A 9 5.63 2.35 -14.55
N ILE A 10 6.75 3.07 -14.65
CA ILE A 10 7.44 3.66 -13.50
C ILE A 10 7.02 5.11 -13.38
N PHE A 11 6.28 5.43 -12.31
CA PHE A 11 5.78 6.77 -12.05
C PHE A 11 6.42 7.38 -10.78
N GLY A 12 6.76 8.67 -10.85
CA GLY A 12 7.38 9.41 -9.75
C GLY A 12 6.60 10.67 -9.36
N LEU A 13 6.35 10.84 -8.06
CA LEU A 13 5.83 12.09 -7.49
C LEU A 13 6.99 12.99 -7.06
N LEU A 14 7.22 14.09 -7.78
CA LEU A 14 8.28 15.06 -7.48
C LEU A 14 7.71 16.41 -7.03
N GLY A 15 8.34 17.03 -6.03
CA GLY A 15 7.95 18.32 -5.48
C GLY A 15 8.68 18.63 -4.17
N PRO A 16 8.56 19.85 -3.63
CA PRO A 16 9.22 20.24 -2.37
C PRO A 16 8.69 19.45 -1.17
N ASN A 17 9.41 19.51 -0.04
CA ASN A 17 8.93 18.98 1.22
C ASN A 17 7.59 19.64 1.60
N GLY A 18 6.64 18.86 2.11
CA GLY A 18 5.30 19.35 2.41
C GLY A 18 4.33 19.42 1.22
N ALA A 19 4.77 19.16 -0.02
CA ALA A 19 3.88 19.16 -1.19
C ALA A 19 2.81 18.03 -1.21
N GLY A 20 2.75 17.18 -0.18
CA GLY A 20 1.75 16.11 -0.07
C GLY A 20 2.11 14.80 -0.76
N LYS A 21 3.36 14.58 -1.17
CA LYS A 21 3.83 13.33 -1.83
C LYS A 21 3.56 12.08 -0.98
N THR A 22 4.12 12.05 0.23
CA THR A 22 3.94 10.93 1.17
C THR A 22 2.48 10.73 1.54
N THR A 23 1.73 11.83 1.72
CA THR A 23 0.29 11.79 1.97
C THR A 23 -0.46 11.16 0.81
N THR A 24 -0.11 11.50 -0.44
CA THR A 24 -0.70 10.91 -1.64
C THR A 24 -0.42 9.41 -1.70
N ILE A 25 0.83 8.98 -1.51
CA ILE A 25 1.19 7.56 -1.51
C ILE A 25 0.41 6.80 -0.43
N ARG A 26 0.30 7.35 0.79
CA ARG A 26 -0.46 6.74 1.89
C ARG A 26 -1.96 6.68 1.62
N MET A 27 -2.54 7.66 0.92
CA MET A 27 -3.94 7.62 0.49
C MET A 27 -4.17 6.52 -0.55
N LEU A 28 -3.31 6.42 -1.57
CA LEU A 28 -3.39 5.39 -2.60
C LEU A 28 -3.18 3.98 -2.04
N ALA A 29 -2.31 3.84 -1.04
CA ALA A 29 -2.09 2.59 -0.29
C ALA A 29 -3.20 2.28 0.74
N CYS A 30 -4.27 3.08 0.80
CA CYS A 30 -5.37 2.94 1.77
C CYS A 30 -4.92 2.87 3.24
N LEU A 31 -3.86 3.61 3.59
CA LEU A 31 -3.35 3.75 4.97
C LEU A 31 -3.95 4.95 5.70
N ILE A 32 -4.37 5.96 4.96
CA ILE A 32 -5.11 7.12 5.47
C ILE A 32 -6.30 7.38 4.56
N SER A 33 -7.38 7.91 5.13
CA SER A 33 -8.56 8.32 4.36
C SER A 33 -8.22 9.44 3.39
N ARG A 34 -8.88 9.43 2.25
CA ARG A 34 -8.82 10.52 1.28
C ARG A 34 -9.38 11.82 1.86
N THR A 35 -8.75 12.94 1.54
CA THR A 35 -9.28 14.27 1.88
C THR A 35 -10.43 14.70 0.95
N SER A 36 -10.28 14.63 -0.38
CA SER A 36 -11.33 15.00 -1.35
C SER A 36 -11.05 14.52 -2.79
N GLY A 37 -12.08 14.16 -3.58
CA GLY A 37 -12.06 13.66 -4.97
C GLY A 37 -12.14 12.12 -5.11
N ASP A 38 -11.66 11.51 -6.22
CA ASP A 38 -11.65 10.04 -6.41
C ASP A 38 -10.33 9.46 -6.98
N ALA A 39 -10.05 8.17 -6.72
CA ALA A 39 -8.92 7.41 -7.26
C ALA A 39 -9.20 5.89 -7.22
N ARG A 40 -8.55 5.14 -8.13
CA ARG A 40 -8.68 3.69 -8.25
C ARG A 40 -7.32 3.01 -8.40
N ILE A 41 -7.20 1.78 -7.91
CA ILE A 41 -6.06 0.89 -8.08
C ILE A 41 -6.60 -0.46 -8.54
N ASP A 42 -6.15 -0.97 -9.69
CA ASP A 42 -6.65 -2.24 -10.26
C ASP A 42 -8.19 -2.33 -10.25
N ASN A 43 -8.84 -1.26 -10.75
CA ASN A 43 -10.30 -1.06 -10.75
C ASN A 43 -11.00 -0.93 -9.39
N PHE A 44 -10.30 -1.14 -8.27
CA PHE A 44 -10.83 -0.96 -6.92
C PHE A 44 -10.83 0.51 -6.51
N SER A 45 -11.91 0.98 -5.90
CA SER A 45 -11.98 2.37 -5.40
C SER A 45 -11.33 2.50 -4.03
N ILE A 46 -10.45 3.49 -3.85
CA ILE A 46 -9.86 3.79 -2.53
C ILE A 46 -10.90 4.35 -1.53
N SER A 47 -12.06 4.79 -2.03
CA SER A 47 -13.16 5.33 -1.24
C SER A 47 -14.09 4.25 -0.68
N SER A 48 -14.03 3.03 -1.22
CA SER A 48 -14.84 1.90 -0.76
C SER A 48 -14.14 1.15 0.37
N LYS A 49 -14.85 0.96 1.49
CA LYS A 49 -14.33 0.23 2.66
C LYS A 49 -14.00 -1.22 2.32
N GLU A 50 -14.83 -1.86 1.49
CA GLU A 50 -14.64 -3.24 1.03
C GLU A 50 -13.39 -3.35 0.14
N ASP A 51 -13.26 -2.44 -0.82
CA ASP A 51 -12.17 -2.43 -1.78
C ASP A 51 -10.83 -2.07 -1.14
N SER A 52 -10.83 -1.23 -0.10
CA SER A 52 -9.60 -0.87 0.61
C SER A 52 -8.80 -2.09 1.12
N MET A 53 -9.48 -3.18 1.48
CA MET A 53 -8.83 -4.43 1.88
C MET A 53 -8.22 -5.17 0.70
N LYS A 54 -8.86 -5.13 -0.48
CA LYS A 54 -8.33 -5.71 -1.72
C LYS A 54 -7.09 -4.95 -2.19
N ILE A 55 -7.16 -3.62 -2.16
CA ILE A 55 -6.04 -2.72 -2.53
C ILE A 55 -4.81 -2.96 -1.64
N ARG A 56 -4.98 -3.03 -0.31
CA ARG A 56 -3.86 -3.31 0.61
C ARG A 56 -3.20 -4.66 0.40
N ARG A 57 -3.85 -5.62 -0.27
CA ARG A 57 -3.28 -6.94 -0.57
C ARG A 57 -2.41 -6.96 -1.82
N ILE A 58 -2.62 -6.02 -2.73
CA ILE A 58 -1.91 -5.95 -4.01
C ILE A 58 -0.83 -4.86 -4.02
N ILE A 59 -0.90 -3.88 -3.10
CA ILE A 59 0.14 -2.85 -2.93
C ILE A 59 1.22 -3.32 -1.96
N GLY A 60 2.48 -3.27 -2.39
CA GLY A 60 3.64 -3.25 -1.51
C GLY A 60 4.06 -1.81 -1.20
N LEU A 61 4.22 -1.47 0.08
CA LEU A 61 4.73 -0.17 0.50
C LEU A 61 5.99 -0.35 1.35
N VAL A 62 7.07 0.30 0.92
CA VAL A 62 8.28 0.45 1.74
C VAL A 62 8.18 1.79 2.46
N ALA A 63 8.07 1.74 3.79
CA ALA A 63 8.05 2.94 4.61
C ALA A 63 9.47 3.49 4.81
N GLU A 64 9.57 4.76 5.17
CA GLU A 64 10.85 5.43 5.49
C GLU A 64 11.61 4.70 6.61
N ASN A 65 10.88 4.22 7.63
CA ASN A 65 11.39 3.25 8.58
C ASN A 65 10.79 1.88 8.25
N VAL A 66 11.63 0.97 7.78
CA VAL A 66 11.22 -0.36 7.30
C VAL A 66 10.85 -1.30 8.47
N GLY A 67 11.25 -0.97 9.70
CA GLY A 67 10.91 -1.76 10.89
C GLY A 67 11.59 -3.13 10.95
N LEU A 68 12.79 -3.26 10.36
CA LEU A 68 13.55 -4.51 10.35
C LEU A 68 13.93 -4.96 11.76
N TYR A 69 13.92 -6.26 12.00
CA TYR A 69 14.46 -6.85 13.22
C TYR A 69 15.97 -6.97 13.08
N GLU A 70 16.71 -6.20 13.89
CA GLU A 70 18.17 -6.12 13.83
C GLU A 70 18.85 -7.45 14.21
N GLU A 71 18.23 -8.26 15.06
CA GLU A 71 18.78 -9.58 15.43
C GLU A 71 18.57 -10.66 14.35
N LEU A 72 17.79 -10.36 13.30
CA LEU A 72 17.47 -11.30 12.22
C LEU A 72 18.32 -11.03 10.98
N SER A 73 18.74 -12.09 10.31
CA SER A 73 19.35 -11.96 8.98
C SER A 73 18.34 -11.40 7.96
N ALA A 74 18.84 -10.85 6.85
CA ALA A 74 18.00 -10.32 5.77
C ALA A 74 16.96 -11.36 5.29
N TYR A 75 17.39 -12.60 5.08
CA TYR A 75 16.49 -13.70 4.69
C TYR A 75 15.39 -13.94 5.72
N LYS A 76 15.74 -13.96 7.02
CA LYS A 76 14.77 -14.17 8.10
C LYS A 76 13.77 -13.03 8.21
N ASN A 77 14.19 -11.78 8.00
CA ASN A 77 13.29 -10.63 7.92
C ASN A 77 12.27 -10.81 6.79
N ILE A 78 12.74 -11.14 5.58
CA ILE A 78 11.86 -11.35 4.41
C ILE A 78 10.89 -12.52 4.64
N ASP A 79 11.38 -13.65 5.16
CA ASP A 79 10.55 -14.82 5.47
C ASP A 79 9.48 -14.50 6.53
N PHE A 80 9.83 -13.72 7.56
CA PHE A 80 8.88 -13.27 8.58
C PHE A 80 7.74 -12.43 7.99
N TYR A 81 8.05 -11.39 7.20
CA TYR A 81 7.03 -10.57 6.55
C TYR A 81 6.20 -11.38 5.55
N GLY A 82 6.83 -12.26 4.78
CA GLY A 82 6.15 -13.13 3.82
C GLY A 82 5.13 -14.06 4.49
N LYS A 83 5.47 -14.66 5.63
CA LYS A 83 4.55 -15.48 6.44
C LYS A 83 3.39 -14.66 7.00
N THR A 84 3.68 -13.47 7.54
CA THR A 84 2.67 -12.58 8.12
C THR A 84 1.64 -12.14 7.07
N LEU A 85 2.10 -11.78 5.87
CA LEU A 85 1.21 -11.44 4.75
C LEU A 85 0.32 -12.61 4.35
N ARG A 86 0.86 -13.84 4.28
CA ARG A 86 0.08 -15.05 3.96
C ARG A 86 -1.01 -15.36 4.98
N GLU A 87 -0.74 -15.20 6.28
CA GLU A 87 -1.75 -15.48 7.32
C GLU A 87 -2.86 -14.41 7.35
N SER A 88 -2.53 -13.15 7.09
CA SER A 88 -3.52 -12.08 6.88
C SER A 88 -4.44 -12.37 5.68
N GLN A 89 -3.90 -13.01 4.64
CA GLN A 89 -4.67 -13.41 3.46
C GLN A 89 -5.73 -14.48 3.78
N LYS A 90 -5.33 -15.52 4.54
CA LYS A 90 -6.20 -16.64 4.96
C LYS A 90 -7.34 -16.23 5.89
N THR A 91 -7.10 -15.27 6.77
CA THR A 91 -8.09 -14.86 7.79
C THR A 91 -9.29 -14.15 7.18
N SER A 92 -9.12 -13.39 6.09
CA SER A 92 -10.26 -12.74 5.41
C SER A 92 -11.09 -13.70 4.55
N LEU A 93 -10.58 -14.88 4.22
CA LEU A 93 -11.30 -15.91 3.45
C LEU A 93 -12.19 -16.80 4.34
N ARG A 94 -12.04 -16.74 5.66
CA ARG A 94 -12.84 -17.51 6.64
C ARG A 94 -14.08 -16.77 7.17
N LYS A 95 -14.37 -15.57 6.67
CA LYS A 95 -15.53 -14.75 7.06
C LYS A 95 -16.63 -14.69 6.00
N ILE A 96 -16.65 -15.63 5.06
CA ILE A 96 -17.74 -15.83 4.09
C ILE A 96 -18.47 -17.11 4.47
#